data_AF-A0A5D2LA95-F1
#
_entry.id   AF-A0A5D2LA95-F1
#
_cell.length_a   1.000
_cell.length_b   1.000
_cell.length_c   1.000
_cell.angle_alpha   90.00
_cell.angle_beta   90.00
_cell.angle_gamma   90.00
#
_symmetry.space_group_name_H-M   'P 1'
#
loop_
_entity.id
_entity.type
_entity.pdbx_description
1 polymer ?
#
loop_
_entity_poly.entity_id
_entity_poly.type
_entity_poly.pdbx_seq_one_letter_code
_entity_poly.pdbx_strand_id
1 'polypeptide(L)'
;MSSINPHVFTNLSSSLRSLSLSGCDLQGKFPKNIFDLPNLNFLNLGGNQNLNLDLLKFNRSSNLEHLGLSWMSFSTEFINSVDNLQALKYLDLSD
;
A
#
# COMPACT_ATOMS: atom_id res chain seq x y z
N MET A 1 -16.12 -14.77 -1.37
CA MET A 1 -14.96 -14.07 -1.95
C MET A 1 -15.22 -12.58 -1.84
N SER A 2 -14.63 -11.90 -0.85
CA SER A 2 -14.77 -10.45 -0.69
C SER A 2 -13.66 -9.77 -1.51
N SER A 3 -14.03 -9.16 -2.63
CA SER A 3 -13.13 -8.28 -3.37
C SER A 3 -13.18 -6.87 -2.81
N ILE A 4 -12.02 -6.21 -2.72
CA ILE A 4 -11.95 -4.79 -2.34
C ILE A 4 -12.53 -3.95 -3.49
N ASN A 5 -13.43 -3.00 -3.16
CA ASN A 5 -13.96 -2.07 -4.15
C ASN A 5 -12.81 -1.21 -4.73
N PRO A 6 -12.62 -1.15 -6.06
CA PRO A 6 -11.51 -0.42 -6.68
C PRO A 6 -11.56 1.10 -6.44
N HIS A 7 -12.70 1.64 -6.02
CA HIS A 7 -12.91 3.06 -5.72
C HIS A 7 -13.06 3.35 -4.22
N VAL A 8 -12.71 2.40 -3.35
CA VAL A 8 -12.87 2.55 -1.89
C VAL A 8 -12.14 3.78 -1.32
N PHE A 9 -11.04 4.19 -1.96
CA PHE A 9 -10.25 5.33 -1.51
C PHE A 9 -10.58 6.66 -2.20
N THR A 10 -11.45 6.68 -3.21
CA THR A 10 -11.76 7.89 -4.00
C THR A 10 -12.40 9.01 -3.17
N ASN A 11 -13.13 8.65 -2.10
CA ASN A 11 -13.83 9.62 -1.25
C ASN A 11 -13.09 9.90 0.07
N LEU A 12 -11.85 9.43 0.22
CA LEU A 12 -11.06 9.75 1.39
C LEU A 12 -10.62 11.22 1.36
N SER A 13 -10.56 11.83 2.54
CA SER A 13 -10.14 13.21 2.70
C SER A 13 -8.74 13.41 2.12
N SER A 14 -8.55 14.51 1.39
CA SER A 14 -7.21 14.96 0.96
C SER A 14 -6.30 15.25 2.15
N SER A 15 -6.84 15.46 3.36
CA SER A 15 -6.07 15.64 4.60
C SER A 15 -5.53 14.34 5.20
N LEU A 16 -5.92 13.16 4.71
CA LEU A 16 -5.46 11.89 5.25
C LEU A 16 -3.95 11.74 5.07
N ARG A 17 -3.24 11.53 6.19
CA ARG A 17 -1.79 11.37 6.22
C ARG A 17 -1.33 9.95 6.53
N SER A 18 -2.06 9.28 7.42
CA SER A 18 -1.72 7.95 7.88
C SER A 18 -2.91 7.02 7.77
N LEU A 19 -2.68 5.83 7.20
CA LEU A 19 -3.64 4.76 7.13
C LEU A 19 -2.97 3.44 7.52
N SER A 20 -3.57 2.74 8.49
CA SER A 20 -3.21 1.35 8.80
C SER A 20 -4.42 0.46 8.55
N LEU A 21 -4.20 -0.58 7.76
CA LEU A 21 -5.14 -1.66 7.48
C LEU A 21 -4.49 -3.01 7.86
N SER A 22 -3.60 -2.99 8.84
CA SER A 22 -2.87 -4.19 9.25
C SER A 22 -3.82 -5.22 9.87
N GLY A 23 -3.64 -6.50 9.53
CA GLY A 23 -4.43 -7.61 10.08
C GLY A 23 -5.93 -7.51 9.84
N CYS A 24 -6.34 -6.94 8.71
CA CYS A 24 -7.75 -6.73 8.36
C CYS A 24 -8.33 -7.86 7.48
N ASP A 25 -7.62 -8.99 7.35
CA ASP A 25 -7.96 -10.12 6.47
C ASP A 25 -8.29 -9.68 5.04
N LEU A 26 -7.61 -8.65 4.53
CA LEU A 26 -7.80 -8.15 3.17
C LEU A 26 -7.32 -9.20 2.16
N GLN A 27 -8.09 -9.36 1.07
CA GLN A 27 -7.84 -10.38 0.05
C GLN A 27 -8.00 -9.82 -1.35
N GLY A 28 -7.31 -10.45 -2.31
CA GLY A 28 -7.43 -10.12 -3.73
C GLY A 28 -6.62 -8.88 -4.10
N LYS A 29 -7.04 -8.14 -5.13
CA LYS A 29 -6.26 -7.01 -5.66
C LYS A 29 -6.44 -5.78 -4.78
N PHE A 30 -5.34 -5.19 -4.32
CA PHE A 30 -5.39 -3.92 -3.60
C PHE A 30 -5.53 -2.74 -4.59
N PRO A 31 -6.39 -1.75 -4.32
CA PRO A 31 -6.63 -0.67 -5.26
C PRO A 31 -5.52 0.39 -5.23
N LYS A 32 -5.04 0.75 -6.42
CA LYS A 32 -3.88 1.65 -6.62
C LYS A 32 -4.14 3.11 -6.24
N ASN A 33 -5.40 3.54 -6.17
CA ASN A 33 -5.78 4.93 -5.93
C ASN A 33 -5.44 5.43 -4.52
N ILE A 34 -5.01 4.54 -3.60
CA ILE A 34 -4.46 4.97 -2.31
C ILE A 34 -3.21 5.86 -2.49
N PHE A 35 -2.41 5.62 -3.53
CA PHE A 35 -1.17 6.35 -3.79
C PHE A 35 -1.43 7.71 -4.47
N ASP A 36 -2.66 7.96 -4.89
CA ASP A 36 -3.10 9.24 -5.44
C ASP A 36 -3.49 10.23 -4.32
N LEU A 37 -3.53 9.79 -3.05
CA LEU A 37 -3.83 10.66 -1.92
C LEU A 37 -2.66 11.64 -1.68
N PRO A 38 -2.91 12.97 -1.81
CA PRO A 38 -1.84 13.94 -1.93
C PRO A 38 -1.02 14.12 -0.64
N ASN A 39 -1.58 13.80 0.52
CA ASN A 39 -0.91 13.98 1.81
C ASN A 39 -0.58 12.66 2.51
N LEU A 40 -0.86 11.52 1.88
CA LEU A 40 -0.60 10.21 2.50
C LEU A 40 0.92 9.98 2.56
N ASN A 41 1.43 9.83 3.77
CA ASN A 41 2.85 9.60 4.04
C ASN A 41 3.11 8.30 4.83
N PHE A 42 2.08 7.70 5.42
CA PHE A 42 2.17 6.43 6.14
C PHE A 42 1.09 5.46 5.65
N LEU A 43 1.52 4.27 5.24
CA LEU A 43 0.64 3.16 4.86
C LEU A 43 1.15 1.86 5.48
N ASN A 44 0.30 1.18 6.25
CA ASN A 44 0.59 -0.15 6.78
C ASN A 44 -0.46 -1.16 6.32
N LEU A 45 -0.03 -2.19 5.58
CA LEU A 45 -0.83 -3.30 5.07
C LEU A 45 -0.42 -4.65 5.67
N GLY A 46 0.50 -4.67 6.64
CA GLY A 46 1.06 -5.92 7.18
C GLY A 46 0.01 -6.87 7.74
N GLY A 47 0.26 -8.17 7.68
CA GLY A 47 -0.66 -9.21 8.16
C GLY A 47 -1.87 -9.46 7.27
N ASN A 48 -1.84 -9.03 6.00
CA ASN A 48 -2.85 -9.35 5.00
C ASN A 48 -2.29 -10.35 3.96
N GLN A 49 -2.10 -11.61 4.36
CA GLN A 49 -1.38 -12.62 3.57
C GLN A 49 -2.01 -12.92 2.19
N ASN A 50 -3.33 -12.76 2.05
CA ASN A 50 -4.05 -13.05 0.81
C ASN A 50 -4.21 -11.80 -0.10
N LEU A 51 -3.57 -10.69 0.27
CA LEU A 51 -3.63 -9.45 -0.50
C LEU A 51 -2.56 -9.44 -1.60
N ASN A 52 -2.98 -9.26 -2.84
CA ASN A 52 -2.09 -9.15 -3.99
C ASN A 52 -1.74 -7.68 -4.24
N LEU A 53 -0.44 -7.39 -4.17
CA LEU A 53 0.14 -6.07 -4.43
C LEU A 53 0.87 -5.98 -5.78
N ASP A 54 1.03 -7.08 -6.52
CA ASP A 54 1.91 -7.17 -7.70
C ASP A 54 1.52 -6.24 -8.86
N LEU A 55 0.24 -5.85 -8.93
CA LEU A 55 -0.26 -4.91 -9.94
C LEU A 55 -0.06 -3.44 -9.54
N LEU A 56 0.41 -3.17 -8.32
CA LEU A 56 0.72 -1.84 -7.86
C LEU A 56 2.07 -1.43 -8.41
N LYS A 57 2.08 -0.36 -9.20
CA LYS A 57 3.30 0.34 -9.58
C LYS A 57 3.33 1.66 -8.84
N PHE A 58 4.27 1.79 -7.92
CA PHE A 58 4.43 3.03 -7.18
C PHE A 58 4.82 4.18 -8.10
N ASN A 59 4.17 5.32 -7.89
CA ASN A 59 4.50 6.54 -8.61
C ASN A 59 5.67 7.25 -7.89
N ARG A 60 6.62 7.78 -8.68
CA ARG A 60 7.75 8.57 -8.17
C ARG A 60 7.34 9.83 -7.42
N SER A 61 6.15 10.36 -7.70
CA SER A 61 5.61 11.53 -7.02
C SER A 61 4.88 11.21 -5.70
N SER A 62 4.90 9.96 -5.24
CA SER A 62 4.25 9.59 -3.98
C SER A 62 4.96 10.25 -2.79
N ASN A 63 4.18 10.83 -1.88
CA ASN A 63 4.67 11.40 -0.62
C ASN A 63 4.83 10.33 0.48
N LEU A 64 4.80 9.05 0.12
CA LEU A 64 4.86 7.95 1.07
C LEU A 64 6.26 7.85 1.68
N GLU A 65 6.34 8.07 2.99
CA GLU A 65 7.57 8.00 3.77
C GLU A 65 7.70 6.69 4.54
N HIS A 66 6.58 6.06 4.89
CA HIS A 66 6.53 4.81 5.66
C HIS A 66 5.62 3.79 4.98
N LEU A 67 6.18 2.62 4.68
CA LEU A 67 5.46 1.49 4.11
C LEU A 67 5.67 0.23 4.95
N GLY A 68 4.59 -0.25 5.59
CA GLY A 68 4.59 -1.49 6.35
C GLY A 68 3.92 -2.62 5.59
N LEU A 69 4.65 -3.71 5.36
CA LEU A 69 4.23 -4.89 4.60
C LEU A 69 4.62 -6.20 5.32
N SER A 70 4.82 -6.14 6.64
CA SER A 70 5.21 -7.31 7.41
C SER A 70 4.18 -8.43 7.34
N TRP A 71 4.61 -9.69 7.43
CA TRP A 71 3.73 -10.86 7.34
C TRP A 71 2.87 -10.89 6.07
N MET A 72 3.43 -10.48 4.92
CA MET A 72 2.77 -10.51 3.61
C MET A 72 3.57 -11.31 2.59
N SER A 73 2.92 -11.70 1.49
CA SER A 73 3.57 -12.32 0.34
C SER A 73 3.57 -11.36 -0.86
N PHE A 74 4.74 -11.15 -1.46
CA PHE A 74 4.93 -10.22 -2.59
C PHE A 74 5.85 -10.83 -3.65
N SER A 75 5.64 -10.46 -4.92
CA SER A 75 6.53 -10.85 -6.01
C SER A 75 7.82 -10.01 -6.04
N THR A 76 8.85 -10.54 -6.73
CA THR A 76 10.08 -9.77 -7.03
C THR A 76 9.78 -8.50 -7.83
N GLU A 77 8.81 -8.53 -8.74
CA GLU A 77 8.42 -7.34 -9.53
C GLU A 77 7.88 -6.23 -8.63
N PHE A 78 7.07 -6.59 -7.63
CA PHE A 78 6.57 -5.63 -6.64
C PHE A 78 7.70 -4.99 -5.85
N ILE A 79 8.64 -5.80 -5.32
CA ILE A 79 9.78 -5.28 -4.55
C ILE A 79 10.62 -4.31 -5.39
N ASN A 80 10.90 -4.64 -6.65
CA ASN A 80 11.62 -3.74 -7.56
C ASN A 80 10.87 -2.42 -7.81
N SER A 81 9.55 -2.40 -7.66
CA SER A 81 8.77 -1.17 -7.82
C SER A 81 8.90 -0.22 -6.63
N VAL A 82 9.27 -0.71 -5.45
CA VAL A 82 9.44 0.08 -4.21
C VAL A 82 10.52 1.15 -4.39
N ASP A 83 11.53 0.88 -5.22
CA ASP A 83 12.57 1.84 -5.61
C ASP A 83 12.01 3.14 -6.23
N ASN A 84 10.77 3.13 -6.74
CA ASN A 84 10.13 4.35 -7.22
C ASN A 84 9.66 5.27 -6.10
N LEU A 85 9.49 4.80 -4.86
CA LEU A 85 9.06 5.64 -3.74
C LEU A 85 10.22 6.51 -3.22
N GLN A 86 10.52 7.61 -3.91
CA GLN A 86 11.67 8.46 -3.59
C GLN A 86 11.59 9.13 -2.20
N ALA A 87 10.39 9.31 -1.66
CA ALA A 87 10.18 9.86 -0.32
C ALA A 87 10.31 8.81 0.80
N LEU A 88 10.45 7.52 0.47
CA LEU A 88 10.42 6.43 1.44
C LEU A 88 11.63 6.49 2.38
N LYS A 89 11.35 6.52 3.68
CA LYS A 89 12.34 6.52 4.77
C LYS A 89 12.34 5.22 5.54
N TYR A 90 11.20 4.54 5.59
CA TYR A 90 11.03 3.30 6.32
C TYR A 90 10.23 2.29 5.50
N LEU A 91 10.81 1.10 5.36
CA LEU A 91 10.20 -0.04 4.71
C LEU A 91 10.29 -1.24 5.65
N ASP A 92 9.15 -1.81 5.99
CA ASP A 92 9.07 -3.05 6.78
C ASP A 92 8.57 -4.19 5.91
N LEU A 93 9.45 -5.17 5.68
CA LEU A 93 9.20 -6.42 4.97
C LEU A 93 9.38 -7.64 5.89
N SER A 94 9.37 -7.43 7.21
CA SER A 94 9.65 -8.50 8.17
C SER A 94 8.61 -9.60 8.13
N ASP A 95 9.09 -10.82 8.36
CA ASP A 95 8.27 -12.00 8.60
C ASP A 95 7.90 -12.14 10.07
#